data_AF-A0AA37TQL4-F1
#
_entry.id   AF-A0AA37TQL4-F1
#
_cell.length_a   1.000
_cell.length_b   1.000
_cell.length_c   1.000
_cell.angle_alpha   90.00
_cell.angle_beta   90.00
_cell.angle_gamma   90.00
#
_symmetry.space_group_name_H-M   'P 1'
#
loop_
_entity.id
_entity.type
_entity.pdbx_description
1 polymer ?
#
loop_
_entity_poly.entity_id
_entity_poly.type
_entity_poly.pdbx_seq_one_letter_code
_entity_poly.pdbx_strand_id
1 'polypeptide(L)'
;MAEDNTLTKALVDVRARRAALQSDYDRIAAELTKLRAAEAALTSIVEGVPLEETGHPRSSEAPRPTAGDRAAPQQGGRRGARGPRANSAKGRLKGLLGSAGPQGLSHAEIAERLPDVAPNTLNTYLSMMVTGGEAVRNGDFFTAALGSDREPDAAAGEADPAEDRSAEDEPHSDAAAE
;
A
#
# COMPACT_ATOMS: atom_id res chain seq x y z
N MET A 1 -21.48 58.31 11.88
CA MET A 1 -22.13 57.46 10.85
C MET A 1 -21.14 56.70 9.97
N ALA A 2 -20.15 57.33 9.33
CA ALA A 2 -19.19 56.58 8.48
C ALA A 2 -18.13 55.80 9.29
N GLU A 3 -17.64 56.37 10.39
CA GLU A 3 -16.64 55.76 11.28
C GLU A 3 -17.20 54.56 12.06
N ASP A 4 -18.46 54.61 12.46
CA ASP A 4 -19.15 53.50 13.12
C ASP A 4 -19.23 52.27 12.21
N ASN A 5 -19.39 52.50 10.90
CA ASN A 5 -19.44 51.46 9.87
C ASN A 5 -18.05 50.86 9.56
N THR A 6 -16.95 51.58 9.77
CA THR A 6 -15.60 51.03 9.58
C THR A 6 -15.15 50.22 10.79
N LEU A 7 -15.43 50.70 12.01
CA LEU A 7 -15.15 49.98 13.25
C LEU A 7 -15.91 48.64 13.33
N THR A 8 -17.20 48.64 12.95
CA THR A 8 -18.00 47.42 12.92
C THR A 8 -17.46 46.40 11.92
N LYS A 9 -17.06 46.83 10.71
CA LYS A 9 -16.41 45.95 9.72
C LYS A 9 -15.09 45.37 10.25
N ALA A 10 -14.22 46.20 10.80
CA ALA A 10 -12.95 45.76 11.37
C ALA A 10 -13.16 44.72 12.49
N LEU A 11 -14.18 44.93 13.35
CA LEU A 11 -14.52 43.98 14.41
C LEU A 11 -14.99 42.63 13.85
N VAL A 12 -15.80 42.65 12.78
CA VAL A 12 -16.24 41.42 12.08
C VAL A 12 -15.04 40.68 11.49
N ASP A 13 -14.14 41.39 10.82
CA ASP A 13 -12.94 40.80 10.21
C ASP A 13 -12.01 40.18 11.26
N VAL A 14 -11.80 40.86 12.39
CA VAL A 14 -11.01 40.33 13.50
C VAL A 14 -11.66 39.08 14.10
N ARG A 15 -12.99 39.06 14.26
CA ARG A 15 -13.72 37.88 14.74
C ARG A 15 -13.62 36.71 13.77
N ALA A 16 -13.73 36.97 12.46
CA ALA A 16 -13.57 35.95 11.43
C ALA A 16 -12.16 35.34 11.44
N ARG A 17 -11.12 36.18 11.51
CA ARG A 17 -9.72 35.73 11.63
C ARG A 17 -9.48 34.91 12.89
N ARG A 18 -10.03 35.35 14.03
CA ARG A 18 -9.94 34.60 15.29
C ARG A 18 -10.60 33.23 15.17
N ALA A 19 -11.78 33.14 14.55
CA ALA A 19 -12.49 31.87 14.37
C ALA A 19 -11.70 30.90 13.47
N ALA A 20 -11.10 31.40 12.38
CA ALA A 20 -10.23 30.60 11.52
C ALA A 20 -9.01 30.07 12.29
N LEU A 21 -8.30 30.93 13.04
CA LEU A 21 -7.17 30.53 13.86
C LEU A 21 -7.54 29.51 14.95
N GLN A 22 -8.73 29.65 15.56
CA GLN A 22 -9.21 28.67 16.54
C GLN A 22 -9.45 27.31 15.89
N SER A 23 -10.06 27.27 14.69
CA SER A 23 -10.26 26.03 13.95
C SER A 23 -8.94 25.34 13.60
N ASP A 24 -7.93 26.11 13.18
CA ASP A 24 -6.60 25.58 12.88
C ASP A 24 -5.92 25.05 14.14
N TYR A 25 -6.04 25.75 15.25
CA TYR A 25 -5.55 25.29 16.55
C TYR A 25 -6.18 23.96 16.96
N ASP A 26 -7.50 23.84 16.89
CA ASP A 26 -8.22 22.62 17.27
C ASP A 26 -7.82 21.43 16.37
N ARG A 27 -7.62 21.69 15.08
CA ARG A 27 -7.09 20.69 14.13
C ARG A 27 -5.69 20.23 14.51
N ILE A 28 -4.77 21.17 14.74
CA ILE A 28 -3.38 20.86 15.11
C ILE A 28 -3.34 20.10 16.45
N ALA A 29 -4.17 20.49 17.42
CA ALA A 29 -4.27 19.81 18.71
C ALA A 29 -4.74 18.35 18.55
N ALA A 30 -5.68 18.08 17.64
CA ALA A 30 -6.11 16.73 17.31
C ALA A 30 -5.01 15.91 16.62
N GLU A 31 -4.28 16.51 15.67
CA GLU A 31 -3.13 15.86 15.02
C GLU A 31 -2.01 15.54 16.02
N LEU A 32 -1.72 16.45 16.94
CA LEU A 32 -0.71 16.27 17.99
C LEU A 32 -1.10 15.16 18.96
N THR A 33 -2.37 15.05 19.33
CA THR A 33 -2.88 13.94 20.14
C THR A 33 -2.67 12.59 19.44
N LYS A 34 -2.92 12.51 18.13
CA LYS A 34 -2.66 11.29 17.33
C LYS A 34 -1.18 10.93 17.31
N LEU A 35 -0.30 11.93 17.14
CA LEU A 35 1.15 11.71 17.15
C LEU A 35 1.64 11.21 18.51
N ARG A 36 1.15 11.77 19.62
CA ARG A 36 1.47 11.29 20.96
C ARG A 36 1.01 9.85 21.20
N ALA A 37 -0.16 9.48 20.71
CA ALA A 37 -0.65 8.10 20.80
C ALA A 37 0.22 7.14 19.98
N ALA A 38 0.64 7.56 18.78
CA ALA A 38 1.56 6.78 17.95
C ALA A 38 2.94 6.64 18.59
N GLU A 39 3.46 7.71 19.20
CA GLU A 39 4.72 7.70 19.94
C GLU A 39 4.66 6.71 21.10
N ALA A 40 3.64 6.78 21.95
CA ALA A 40 3.44 5.85 23.06
C ALA A 40 3.36 4.39 22.58
N ALA A 41 2.69 4.13 21.46
CA ALA A 41 2.60 2.80 20.87
C ALA A 41 3.96 2.29 20.37
N LEU A 42 4.77 3.14 19.73
CA LEU A 42 6.12 2.78 19.29
C LEU A 42 7.04 2.52 20.49
N THR A 43 6.98 3.36 21.52
CA THR A 43 7.74 3.17 22.76
C THR A 43 7.39 1.84 23.42
N SER A 44 6.10 1.49 23.52
CA SER A 44 5.67 0.19 24.03
C SER A 44 6.24 -1.00 23.24
N ILE A 45 6.27 -0.92 21.91
CA ILE A 45 6.83 -1.97 21.06
C ILE A 45 8.34 -2.10 21.27
N VAL A 46 9.05 -0.98 21.39
CA VAL A 46 10.51 -0.95 21.55
C VAL A 46 10.94 -1.41 22.93
N GLU A 47 10.25 -0.97 23.98
CA GLU A 47 10.60 -1.23 25.38
C GLU A 47 9.93 -2.49 25.93
N GLY A 48 8.97 -3.07 25.21
CA GLY A 48 8.24 -4.27 25.64
C GLY A 48 7.28 -4.05 26.80
N VAL A 49 7.00 -2.79 27.14
CA VAL A 49 6.02 -2.40 28.18
C VAL A 49 4.62 -2.49 27.57
N PRO A 50 3.67 -3.27 28.12
CA PRO A 50 2.32 -3.35 27.59
C PRO A 50 1.66 -1.96 27.59
N LEU A 51 1.00 -1.63 26.47
CA LEU A 51 0.20 -0.41 26.36
C LEU A 51 -0.92 -0.46 27.40
N GLU A 52 -0.77 0.30 28.48
CA GLU A 52 -1.90 0.62 29.36
C GLU A 52 -2.95 1.33 28.52
N GLU A 53 -4.10 0.67 28.36
CA GLU A 53 -5.24 1.02 27.52
C GLU A 53 -5.91 2.28 28.07
N THR A 54 -5.21 3.41 28.00
CA THR A 54 -5.67 4.71 28.49
C THR A 54 -6.67 5.27 27.49
N GLY A 55 -7.91 4.81 27.64
CA GLY A 55 -9.11 5.60 27.37
C GLY A 55 -9.46 5.81 25.90
N HIS A 56 -9.74 4.73 25.17
CA HIS A 56 -10.81 4.81 24.18
C HIS A 56 -12.14 4.69 24.94
N PRO A 57 -13.00 5.73 25.03
CA PRO A 57 -14.39 5.51 25.37
C PRO A 57 -15.02 4.76 24.20
N ARG A 58 -14.95 3.43 24.23
CA ARG A 58 -15.78 2.56 23.40
C ARG A 58 -17.21 2.74 23.86
N SER A 59 -17.93 3.65 23.20
CA SER A 59 -19.38 3.64 23.17
C SER A 59 -19.84 2.33 22.53
N SER A 60 -20.10 1.31 23.34
CA SER A 60 -20.92 0.14 22.98
C SER A 60 -21.12 -0.69 24.24
N GLU A 61 -22.14 -0.31 24.98
CA GLU A 61 -22.78 -1.13 26.00
C GLU A 61 -23.41 -2.40 25.40
N ALA A 62 -23.58 -3.40 26.27
CA ALA A 62 -24.32 -4.68 26.13
C ALA A 62 -23.47 -5.95 25.87
N PRO A 63 -23.84 -7.09 26.50
CA PRO A 63 -22.94 -7.81 27.42
C PRO A 63 -22.50 -9.21 26.94
N ARG A 64 -21.47 -9.71 27.64
CA ARG A 64 -20.89 -11.07 27.54
C ARG A 64 -21.95 -12.20 27.51
N PRO A 65 -21.57 -13.34 26.95
CA PRO A 65 -21.53 -14.54 27.77
C PRO A 65 -20.15 -15.22 27.79
N THR A 66 -20.01 -16.11 28.75
CA THR A 66 -18.79 -16.68 29.33
C THR A 66 -18.31 -17.97 28.65
N ALA A 67 -17.00 -18.20 28.73
CA ALA A 67 -16.30 -19.49 28.83
C ALA A 67 -16.18 -20.41 27.59
N GLY A 68 -14.95 -20.90 27.36
CA GLY A 68 -14.55 -21.91 26.37
C GLY A 68 -13.22 -21.52 25.71
N ASP A 69 -12.09 -21.74 26.37
CA ASP A 69 -11.18 -22.87 26.11
C ASP A 69 -10.62 -22.93 24.66
N ARG A 70 -9.29 -22.89 24.59
CA ARG A 70 -8.37 -23.23 23.49
C ARG A 70 -7.99 -22.21 22.43
N ALA A 71 -6.70 -22.31 22.15
CA ALA A 71 -5.96 -21.91 20.97
C ALA A 71 -5.57 -20.43 20.87
N ALA A 72 -4.41 -20.14 21.47
CA ALA A 72 -3.43 -19.33 20.75
C ALA A 72 -3.24 -19.88 19.32
N PRO A 73 -3.16 -19.03 18.29
CA PRO A 73 -2.29 -19.28 17.18
C PRO A 73 -1.02 -18.46 17.42
N GLN A 74 -0.04 -19.08 18.08
CA GLN A 74 1.31 -18.94 17.58
C GLN A 74 1.34 -19.67 16.23
N GLN A 75 1.18 -18.93 15.15
CA GLN A 75 1.50 -19.35 13.77
C GLN A 75 1.69 -18.03 13.04
N GLY A 76 2.92 -17.55 12.83
CA GLY A 76 3.91 -18.22 12.00
C GLY A 76 3.62 -17.83 10.56
N GLY A 77 4.41 -16.91 10.00
CA GLY A 77 4.17 -16.46 8.63
C GLY A 77 5.25 -15.51 8.14
N ARG A 78 6.37 -16.09 7.73
CA ARG A 78 7.32 -15.63 6.70
C ARG A 78 7.08 -14.21 6.16
N ARG A 79 8.13 -13.39 6.18
CA ARG A 79 8.32 -12.25 5.27
C ARG A 79 8.24 -12.72 3.81
N GLY A 80 7.04 -13.01 3.33
CA GLY A 80 6.74 -13.04 1.91
C GLY A 80 6.86 -11.62 1.39
N ALA A 81 7.29 -11.48 0.14
CA ALA A 81 7.27 -10.22 -0.59
C ALA A 81 5.87 -9.61 -0.42
N ARG A 82 5.77 -8.55 0.39
CA ARG A 82 4.49 -7.88 0.62
C ARG A 82 4.04 -7.36 -0.73
N GLY A 83 3.04 -8.03 -1.29
CA GLY A 83 2.44 -7.67 -2.56
C GLY A 83 2.01 -6.20 -2.59
N PRO A 84 1.73 -5.65 -3.78
CA PRO A 84 1.33 -4.26 -3.93
C PRO A 84 0.14 -3.96 -3.01
N ARG A 85 0.41 -3.20 -1.95
CA ARG A 85 -0.62 -2.79 -1.00
C ARG A 85 -1.60 -1.89 -1.76
N ALA A 86 -2.90 -2.16 -1.63
CA ALA A 86 -3.95 -1.38 -2.29
C ALA A 86 -3.82 0.14 -2.08
N ASN A 87 -3.23 0.57 -0.97
CA ASN A 87 -3.03 1.99 -0.63
C ASN A 87 -1.64 2.56 -1.00
N SER A 88 -0.70 1.74 -1.47
CA SER A 88 0.62 2.21 -1.91
C SER A 88 0.52 2.99 -3.22
N ALA A 89 1.47 3.90 -3.50
CA ALA A 89 1.50 4.66 -4.75
C ALA A 89 1.47 3.74 -5.99
N LYS A 90 2.30 2.69 -6.01
CA LYS A 90 2.29 1.66 -7.09
C LYS A 90 0.95 0.90 -7.14
N GLY A 91 0.39 0.53 -5.99
CA GLY A 91 -0.90 -0.18 -5.92
C GLY A 91 -2.08 0.65 -6.43
N ARG A 92 -2.13 1.94 -6.08
CA ARG A 92 -3.15 2.87 -6.58
C ARG A 92 -2.97 3.12 -8.09
N LEU A 93 -1.74 3.26 -8.57
CA LEU A 93 -1.45 3.33 -10.00
C LEU A 93 -1.96 2.08 -10.74
N LYS A 94 -1.70 0.88 -10.21
CA LYS A 94 -2.20 -0.37 -10.79
C LYS A 94 -3.73 -0.42 -10.84
N GLY A 95 -4.42 -0.08 -9.74
CA GLY A 95 -5.89 -0.05 -9.72
C GLY A 95 -6.48 1.01 -10.68
N LEU A 96 -5.80 2.14 -10.82
CA LEU A 96 -6.19 3.20 -11.76
C LEU A 96 -6.04 2.76 -13.22
N LEU A 97 -4.98 2.03 -13.57
CA LEU A 97 -4.82 1.45 -14.90
C LEU A 97 -5.81 0.30 -15.16
N GLY A 98 -6.20 -0.46 -14.12
CA GLY A 98 -7.22 -1.51 -14.23
C GLY A 98 -8.62 -0.95 -14.48
N SER A 99 -8.94 0.21 -13.90
CA SER A 99 -10.23 0.89 -14.10
C SER A 99 -10.28 1.80 -15.35
N ALA A 100 -9.14 2.03 -16.02
CA ALA A 100 -9.04 2.87 -17.21
C ALA A 100 -9.75 2.29 -18.46
N GLY A 101 -10.02 0.99 -18.48
CA GLY A 101 -10.58 0.31 -19.64
C GLY A 101 -9.58 0.18 -20.81
N PRO A 102 -10.05 -0.20 -22.02
CA PRO A 102 -9.17 -0.57 -23.14
C PRO A 102 -8.44 0.62 -23.77
N GLN A 103 -8.92 1.84 -23.57
CA GLN A 103 -8.29 3.05 -24.11
C GLN A 103 -7.08 3.49 -23.27
N GLY A 104 -7.03 3.10 -22.00
CA GLY A 104 -5.96 3.47 -21.08
C GLY A 104 -6.03 4.93 -20.62
N LEU A 105 -5.00 5.36 -19.91
CA LEU A 105 -4.86 6.73 -19.42
C LEU A 105 -3.54 7.32 -19.90
N SER A 106 -3.57 8.58 -20.29
CA SER A 106 -2.37 9.35 -20.60
C SER A 106 -1.60 9.68 -19.34
N HIS A 107 -0.30 9.99 -19.47
CA HIS A 107 0.52 10.40 -18.34
C HIS A 107 -0.07 11.61 -17.56
N ALA A 108 -0.64 12.60 -18.28
CA ALA A 108 -1.24 13.77 -17.66
C ALA A 108 -2.47 13.40 -16.81
N GLU A 109 -3.37 12.57 -17.34
CA GLU A 109 -4.56 12.12 -16.61
C GLU A 109 -4.20 11.27 -15.39
N ILE A 110 -3.14 10.47 -15.48
CA ILE A 110 -2.64 9.70 -14.33
C ILE A 110 -2.11 10.65 -13.24
N ALA A 111 -1.35 11.68 -13.62
CA ALA A 111 -0.81 12.66 -12.67
C ALA A 111 -1.92 13.49 -11.99
N GLU A 112 -2.99 13.84 -12.69
CA GLU A 112 -4.16 14.53 -12.11
C GLU A 112 -4.88 13.67 -11.07
N ARG A 113 -4.96 12.36 -11.30
CA ARG A 113 -5.64 11.41 -10.39
C ARG A 113 -4.75 10.94 -9.24
N LEU A 114 -3.43 11.10 -9.34
CA LEU A 114 -2.43 10.76 -8.31
C LEU A 114 -1.55 11.98 -7.98
N PRO A 115 -2.14 13.06 -7.41
CA PRO A 115 -1.42 14.31 -7.16
C PRO A 115 -0.36 14.20 -6.05
N ASP A 116 -0.40 13.13 -5.26
CA ASP A 116 0.53 12.89 -4.15
C ASP A 116 1.83 12.21 -4.60
N VAL A 117 1.91 11.72 -5.83
CA VAL A 117 3.10 11.08 -6.39
C VAL A 117 3.86 12.08 -7.25
N ALA A 118 5.14 12.29 -6.96
CA ALA A 118 5.98 13.17 -7.76
C ALA A 118 6.10 12.66 -9.22
N PRO A 119 6.16 13.54 -10.24
CA PRO A 119 6.19 13.14 -11.64
C PRO A 119 7.35 12.17 -11.99
N ASN A 120 8.54 12.39 -11.42
CA ASN A 120 9.68 11.50 -11.63
C ASN A 120 9.43 10.09 -11.07
N THR A 121 8.78 10.01 -9.91
CA THR A 121 8.40 8.75 -9.28
C THR A 121 7.34 8.02 -10.11
N LEU A 122 6.37 8.76 -10.66
CA LEU A 122 5.35 8.21 -11.56
C LEU A 122 5.99 7.58 -12.81
N ASN A 123 6.92 8.29 -13.45
CA ASN A 123 7.67 7.80 -14.60
C ASN A 123 8.44 6.51 -14.29
N THR A 124 9.10 6.46 -13.12
CA THR A 124 9.79 5.25 -12.67
C THR A 124 8.81 4.09 -12.48
N TYR A 125 7.67 4.30 -11.81
CA TYR A 125 6.69 3.24 -11.62
C TYR A 125 6.06 2.76 -12.91
N LEU A 126 5.69 3.67 -13.82
CA LEU A 126 5.16 3.32 -15.13
C LEU A 126 6.19 2.51 -15.93
N SER A 127 7.45 2.95 -15.95
CA SER A 127 8.54 2.23 -16.62
C SER A 127 8.73 0.83 -16.03
N MET A 128 8.72 0.71 -14.69
CA MET A 128 8.83 -0.58 -14.01
C MET A 128 7.63 -1.50 -14.28
N MET A 129 6.41 -0.95 -14.34
CA MET A 129 5.21 -1.72 -14.63
C MET A 129 5.17 -2.19 -16.08
N VAL A 130 5.65 -1.36 -17.02
CA VAL A 130 5.78 -1.74 -18.44
C VAL A 130 6.83 -2.81 -18.63
N THR A 131 8.04 -2.63 -18.06
CA THR A 131 9.10 -3.65 -18.12
C THR A 131 8.72 -4.94 -17.39
N GLY A 132 7.96 -4.83 -16.30
CA GLY A 132 7.46 -5.98 -15.53
C GLY A 132 6.22 -6.65 -16.12
N GLY A 133 5.68 -6.16 -17.24
CA GLY A 133 4.48 -6.71 -17.88
C GLY A 133 3.17 -6.50 -17.10
N GLU A 134 3.17 -5.66 -16.06
CA GLU A 134 1.97 -5.30 -15.30
C GLU A 134 1.12 -4.23 -16.03
N ALA A 135 1.76 -3.42 -16.87
CA ALA A 135 1.12 -2.41 -17.71
C ALA A 135 1.62 -2.51 -19.16
N VAL A 136 0.82 -2.05 -20.09
CA VAL A 136 1.17 -1.94 -21.51
C VAL A 136 1.16 -0.47 -21.90
N ARG A 137 2.20 -0.03 -22.60
CA ARG A 137 2.31 1.34 -23.13
C ARG A 137 2.00 1.34 -24.62
N ASN A 138 0.92 2.01 -24.99
CA ASN A 138 0.48 2.21 -26.36
C ASN A 138 0.69 3.68 -26.74
N GLY A 139 1.91 4.03 -27.17
CA GLY A 139 2.29 5.42 -27.41
C GLY A 139 2.32 6.23 -26.11
N ASP A 140 1.39 7.16 -25.94
CA ASP A 140 1.28 8.02 -24.76
C ASP A 140 0.26 7.53 -23.72
N PHE A 141 -0.45 6.44 -24.01
CA PHE A 141 -1.45 5.84 -23.13
C PHE A 141 -0.92 4.59 -22.45
N PHE A 142 -1.34 4.42 -21.20
CA PHE A 142 -1.02 3.26 -20.37
C PHE A 142 -2.29 2.49 -20.05
N THR A 143 -2.27 1.18 -20.27
CA THR A 143 -3.36 0.24 -19.94
C THR A 143 -2.85 -0.81 -18.96
N ALA A 144 -3.72 -1.37 -18.12
CA ALA A 144 -3.39 -2.58 -17.39
C ALA A 144 -3.19 -3.76 -18.36
N ALA A 145 -2.21 -4.62 -18.09
CA ALA A 145 -2.07 -5.86 -18.86
C ALA A 145 -3.27 -6.78 -18.58
N LEU A 146 -3.93 -7.28 -19.64
CA LEU A 146 -4.97 -8.30 -19.55
C LEU A 146 -4.38 -9.52 -18.83
N GLY A 147 -4.89 -9.84 -17.63
CA GLY A 147 -4.41 -10.96 -16.81
C GLY A 147 -3.69 -10.55 -15.51
N SER A 148 -3.44 -9.26 -15.29
CA SER A 148 -2.80 -8.77 -14.05
C SER A 148 -3.67 -8.81 -12.79
N ASP A 149 -4.97 -9.15 -12.93
CA ASP A 149 -5.92 -9.44 -11.84
C ASP A 149 -5.90 -10.91 -11.38
N ARG A 150 -5.20 -11.79 -12.10
CA ARG A 150 -4.98 -13.16 -11.63
C ARG A 150 -3.70 -13.19 -10.82
N GLU A 151 -3.86 -13.04 -9.51
CA GLU A 151 -2.90 -13.52 -8.52
C GLU A 151 -2.43 -14.93 -8.94
N PRO A 152 -1.12 -15.19 -9.12
CA PRO A 152 -0.63 -16.56 -9.16
C PRO A 152 -0.71 -17.11 -7.73
N ASP A 153 -1.88 -17.63 -7.39
CA ASP A 153 -2.01 -18.51 -6.23
C ASP A 153 -1.49 -19.91 -6.60
N ALA A 154 -0.82 -20.52 -5.63
CA ALA A 154 -0.26 -21.87 -5.60
C ALA A 154 1.04 -22.15 -6.41
N ALA A 155 2.10 -22.33 -5.62
CA ALA A 155 3.28 -23.11 -5.96
C ALA A 155 2.92 -24.54 -6.40
N ALA A 156 3.57 -24.98 -7.48
CA ALA A 156 3.96 -26.36 -7.75
C ALA A 156 5.23 -26.20 -8.58
N GLY A 157 6.43 -26.34 -8.07
CA GLY A 157 6.98 -27.47 -7.34
C GLY A 157 8.36 -27.62 -7.95
N GLU A 158 9.41 -27.54 -7.13
CA GLU A 158 10.76 -27.87 -7.56
C GLU A 158 10.75 -29.31 -8.08
N ALA A 159 10.72 -29.47 -9.40
CA ALA A 159 11.04 -30.72 -10.05
C ALA A 159 12.51 -30.65 -10.43
N ASP A 160 13.33 -31.11 -9.50
CA ASP A 160 14.65 -31.68 -9.74
C ASP A 160 14.60 -32.62 -10.95
N PRO A 161 15.33 -32.37 -12.05
CA PRO A 161 15.56 -33.40 -13.05
C PRO A 161 16.70 -34.29 -12.54
N ALA A 162 16.36 -35.21 -11.65
CA ALA A 162 17.10 -36.45 -11.50
C ALA A 162 16.90 -37.27 -12.81
N GLU A 163 17.72 -37.00 -13.82
CA GLU A 163 17.92 -37.93 -14.94
C GLU A 163 19.00 -38.94 -14.54
N ASP A 164 18.62 -39.91 -13.72
CA ASP A 164 19.23 -41.25 -13.76
C ASP A 164 18.38 -42.10 -14.71
N ARG A 165 18.82 -42.15 -15.96
CA ARG A 165 18.57 -43.30 -16.83
C ARG A 165 19.90 -43.91 -17.20
N SER A 166 20.28 -44.83 -16.31
CA SER A 166 21.20 -45.92 -16.51
C SER A 166 21.16 -46.54 -17.92
N ALA A 167 22.38 -46.78 -18.42
CA ALA A 167 22.82 -47.91 -19.25
C ALA A 167 22.30 -48.04 -20.69
N GLU A 168 23.11 -47.57 -21.64
CA GLU A 168 23.55 -48.43 -22.75
C GLU A 168 25.07 -48.32 -22.89
N ASP A 169 25.72 -49.37 -22.40
CA ASP A 169 27.11 -49.76 -22.63
C ASP A 169 27.12 -50.49 -23.98
N GLU A 170 27.68 -49.86 -25.03
CA GLU A 170 28.05 -50.55 -26.27
C GLU A 170 29.47 -50.09 -26.65
N PRO A 171 30.48 -50.96 -26.45
CA PRO A 171 31.86 -50.72 -26.83
C PRO A 171 32.05 -51.06 -28.31
N HIS A 172 32.28 -50.06 -29.16
CA HIS A 172 32.87 -50.31 -30.47
C HIS A 172 34.38 -50.51 -30.33
N SER A 173 34.75 -51.71 -29.92
CA SER A 173 35.98 -52.35 -30.38
C SER A 173 35.77 -52.76 -31.84
N ASP A 174 36.45 -52.10 -32.77
CA ASP A 174 36.91 -52.78 -33.97
C ASP A 174 38.43 -52.70 -34.02
N ALA A 175 39.02 -53.88 -34.01
CA ALA A 175 40.44 -54.15 -34.04
C ALA A 175 40.68 -55.04 -35.24
N ALA A 176 41.34 -54.50 -36.27
CA ALA A 176 42.08 -55.21 -37.32
C ALA A 176 42.47 -54.17 -38.39
N ALA A 177 43.59 -54.22 -39.08
CA ALA A 177 44.81 -55.01 -39.01
C ALA A 177 45.79 -54.36 -40.03
N GLU A 178 47.09 -54.64 -39.86
CA GLU A 178 48.23 -54.35 -40.76
C GLU A 178 48.80 -52.93 -40.82
#